data_AF-S0G4F9-F1
#
_entry.id   AF-S0G4F9-F1
#
_cell.length_a   1.000
_cell.length_b   1.000
_cell.length_c   1.000
_cell.angle_alpha   90.00
_cell.angle_beta   90.00
_cell.angle_gamma   90.00
#
_symmetry.space_group_name_H-M   'P 1'
#
loop_
_entity.id
_entity.type
_entity.pdbx_description
1 polymer ?
#
loop_
_entity_poly.entity_id
_entity_poly.type
_entity_poly.pdbx_seq_one_letter_code
_entity_poly.pdbx_strand_id
1 'polypeptide(L)'
;MTWPGATVHVMNLDADTFQAHTQPMLSHINVGTGLDCTIRELAQTIAKVTGFTGRLTFDTTKPDGTPRKLLDVTKLKSLGWTPSISLEQGLTDAYTWFKTNQANFRQ
;
A
#
# COMPACT_ATOMS: atom_id res chain seq x y z
N MET A 1 -9.69 0.76 1.04
CA MET A 1 -9.92 -0.61 1.53
C MET A 1 -9.23 -1.70 0.66
N THR A 2 -7.90 -1.76 0.62
CA THR A 2 -7.13 -2.73 -0.21
C THR A 2 -6.51 -3.88 0.58
N TRP A 3 -6.34 -3.74 1.89
CA TRP A 3 -5.66 -4.75 2.72
C TRP A 3 -6.50 -6.00 3.03
N PRO A 4 -7.77 -5.90 3.46
CA PRO A 4 -8.59 -7.10 3.69
C PRO A 4 -8.93 -7.83 2.39
N GLY A 5 -9.15 -7.10 1.30
CA GLY A 5 -9.61 -7.66 0.03
C GLY A 5 -8.59 -8.57 -0.65
N ALA A 6 -7.30 -8.22 -0.61
CA ALA A 6 -6.24 -9.06 -1.19
C ALA A 6 -6.07 -10.37 -0.42
N THR A 7 -6.10 -10.33 0.90
CA THR A 7 -5.99 -11.51 1.75
C THR A 7 -7.19 -12.44 1.58
N VAL A 8 -8.41 -11.89 1.55
CA VAL A 8 -9.63 -12.68 1.31
C VAL A 8 -9.63 -13.29 -0.10
N HIS A 9 -9.14 -12.56 -1.10
CA HIS A 9 -8.99 -13.10 -2.46
C HIS A 9 -8.08 -14.33 -2.49
N VAL A 10 -6.90 -14.25 -1.87
CA VAL A 10 -5.96 -15.38 -1.80
C VAL A 10 -6.55 -16.55 -0.99
N MET A 11 -7.28 -16.28 0.09
CA MET A 11 -7.94 -17.32 0.90
C MET A 11 -9.09 -18.03 0.17
N ASN A 12 -9.71 -17.38 -0.81
CA ASN A 12 -10.82 -17.95 -1.59
C ASN A 12 -10.36 -18.66 -2.87
N LEU A 13 -9.05 -18.76 -3.13
CA LEU A 13 -8.54 -19.53 -4.26
C LEU A 13 -8.79 -21.03 -4.05
N ASP A 14 -9.11 -21.73 -5.14
CA ASP A 14 -9.13 -23.18 -5.13
C ASP A 14 -7.71 -23.77 -4.97
N ALA A 15 -7.64 -25.00 -4.47
CA ALA A 15 -6.38 -25.65 -4.15
C ALA A 15 -5.48 -25.85 -5.37
N ASP A 16 -6.07 -26.12 -6.54
CA ASP A 16 -5.32 -26.35 -7.79
C ASP A 16 -4.68 -25.05 -8.28
N THR A 17 -5.42 -23.95 -8.27
CA THR A 17 -4.92 -22.61 -8.58
C THR A 17 -3.83 -22.17 -7.59
N PHE A 18 -4.03 -22.38 -6.29
CA PHE A 18 -3.02 -22.04 -5.29
C PHE A 18 -1.73 -22.87 -5.48
N GLN A 19 -1.85 -24.17 -5.74
CA GLN A 19 -0.73 -25.08 -5.92
C GLN A 19 0.02 -24.86 -7.24
N ALA A 20 -0.66 -24.40 -8.29
CA ALA A 20 -0.02 -24.00 -9.55
C ALA A 20 0.90 -22.77 -9.41
N HIS A 21 0.63 -21.91 -8.42
CA HIS A 21 1.38 -20.67 -8.19
C HIS A 21 2.33 -20.72 -6.97
N THR A 22 2.40 -21.85 -6.29
CA THR A 22 3.24 -22.06 -5.10
C THR A 22 4.06 -23.35 -5.21
N GLN A 23 5.13 -23.46 -4.41
CA GLN A 23 5.95 -24.68 -4.35
C GLN A 23 6.01 -25.17 -2.90
N PRO A 24 6.25 -26.46 -2.65
CA PRO A 24 6.54 -26.96 -1.31
C PRO A 24 7.66 -26.12 -0.66
N MET A 25 7.42 -25.62 0.55
CA MET A 25 8.31 -24.70 1.29
C MET A 25 8.53 -23.30 0.69
N LEU A 26 7.81 -22.92 -0.38
CA LEU A 26 7.80 -21.57 -0.96
C LEU A 26 6.38 -21.13 -1.37
N SER A 27 5.49 -21.10 -0.38
CA SER A 27 4.06 -20.81 -0.56
C SER A 27 3.64 -19.38 -0.17
N HIS A 28 4.58 -18.53 0.24
CA HIS A 28 4.27 -17.14 0.57
C HIS A 28 3.94 -16.34 -0.70
N ILE A 29 2.85 -15.59 -0.66
CA ILE A 29 2.41 -14.68 -1.73
C ILE A 29 2.50 -13.25 -1.18
N ASN A 30 3.25 -12.41 -1.88
CA ASN A 30 3.35 -11.00 -1.55
C ASN A 30 2.03 -10.29 -1.82
N VAL A 31 1.51 -9.61 -0.80
CA VAL A 31 0.31 -8.78 -0.90
C VAL A 31 0.71 -7.31 -0.94
N GLY A 32 0.37 -6.62 -2.03
CA GLY A 32 0.71 -5.21 -2.20
C GLY A 32 0.20 -4.65 -3.53
N THR A 33 0.45 -3.37 -3.78
CA THR A 33 0.02 -2.70 -5.01
C THR A 33 0.98 -2.92 -6.19
N GLY A 34 2.24 -3.26 -5.92
CA GLY A 34 3.30 -3.35 -6.94
C GLY A 34 3.63 -2.01 -7.61
N LEU A 35 3.14 -0.91 -7.04
CA LEU A 35 3.42 0.46 -7.48
C LEU A 35 4.39 1.08 -6.48
N ASP A 36 5.42 1.73 -7.01
CA ASP A 36 6.35 2.53 -6.22
C ASP A 36 5.92 3.99 -6.22
N CYS A 37 6.27 4.70 -5.16
CA CYS A 37 6.19 6.17 -5.13
C CYS A 37 7.37 6.70 -4.33
N THR A 38 7.94 7.80 -4.80
CA THR A 38 9.02 8.47 -4.08
C THR A 38 8.48 9.13 -2.80
N ILE A 39 9.35 9.31 -1.80
CA ILE A 39 9.01 10.07 -0.58
C ILE A 39 8.48 11.48 -0.92
N ARG A 40 9.00 12.09 -1.98
CA ARG A 40 8.55 13.39 -2.48
C ARG A 40 7.11 13.34 -2.98
N GLU A 41 6.78 12.40 -3.86
CA GLU A 41 5.42 12.23 -4.39
C GLU A 41 4.42 11.92 -3.28
N LEU A 42 4.82 11.08 -2.33
CA LEU A 42 4.00 10.78 -1.15
C LEU A 42 3.72 12.05 -0.33
N ALA A 43 4.76 12.83 -0.01
CA ALA A 43 4.62 14.06 0.76
C ALA A 43 3.76 15.11 0.03
N GLN A 44 3.91 15.23 -1.29
CA GLN A 44 3.08 16.11 -2.12
C GLN A 44 1.61 15.67 -2.13
N THR A 45 1.36 14.36 -2.25
CA THR A 45 0.00 13.80 -2.21
C THR A 45 -0.66 14.05 -0.86
N ILE A 46 0.07 13.88 0.24
CA ILE A 46 -0.41 14.19 1.59
C ILE A 46 -0.73 15.69 1.72
N ALA A 47 0.15 16.57 1.22
CA ALA A 47 -0.08 18.01 1.26
C ALA A 47 -1.37 18.39 0.51
N LYS A 48 -1.60 17.80 -0.68
CA LYS A 48 -2.83 17.98 -1.46
C LYS A 48 -4.07 17.50 -0.69
N VAL A 49 -4.03 16.29 -0.13
CA VAL A 49 -5.17 15.69 0.59
C VAL A 49 -5.52 16.46 1.87
N THR A 50 -4.51 16.99 2.56
CA THR A 50 -4.69 17.74 3.81
C THR A 50 -5.05 19.21 3.58
N GLY A 51 -4.88 19.72 2.37
CA GLY A 51 -5.05 21.14 2.05
C GLY A 51 -3.89 22.02 2.54
N PHE A 52 -2.71 21.45 2.72
CA PHE A 52 -1.52 22.17 3.18
C PHE A 52 -0.99 23.11 2.09
N THR A 53 -0.93 24.41 2.40
CA THR A 53 -0.47 25.46 1.47
C THR A 53 0.95 25.94 1.75
N GLY A 54 1.62 25.37 2.76
CA GLY A 54 3.01 25.70 3.09
C GLY A 54 4.02 25.09 2.11
N ARG A 55 5.29 25.45 2.29
CA ARG A 55 6.39 24.91 1.47
C ARG A 55 6.90 23.58 2.05
N LEU A 56 6.91 22.53 1.22
CA LEU A 56 7.61 21.29 1.54
C LEU A 56 9.12 21.48 1.35
N THR A 57 9.89 21.30 2.43
CA THR A 57 11.36 21.32 2.39
C THR A 57 11.86 19.94 2.77
N PHE A 58 12.75 19.38 1.94
CA PHE A 58 13.37 18.07 2.17
C PHE A 58 14.80 18.31 2.65
N ASP A 59 15.09 17.88 3.87
CA ASP A 59 16.38 18.07 4.52
C ASP A 59 17.35 16.96 4.09
N THR A 60 18.30 17.31 3.22
CA THR A 60 19.31 16.39 2.67
C THR A 60 20.46 16.10 3.62
N THR A 61 20.49 16.72 4.80
CA THR A 61 21.52 16.43 5.82
C THR A 61 21.22 15.14 6.58
N LYS A 62 19.98 14.64 6.48
CA LYS A 62 19.54 13.37 7.09
C LYS A 62 19.79 12.21 6.13
N PRO A 63 20.22 11.05 6.62
CA PRO A 63 20.43 9.88 5.77
C PRO A 63 19.09 9.39 5.21
N ASP A 64 19.05 9.18 3.90
CA ASP A 64 17.94 8.48 3.26
C ASP A 64 17.93 7.01 3.69
N GLY A 65 16.72 6.44 3.80
CA GLY A 65 16.52 5.00 4.00
C GLY A 65 16.88 4.18 2.76
N THR A 66 16.47 2.90 2.73
CA THR A 66 16.71 2.05 1.55
C THR A 66 16.10 2.67 0.28
N PRO A 67 16.86 2.80 -0.83
CA PRO A 67 16.43 3.54 -2.02
C PRO A 67 15.15 3.02 -2.69
N ARG A 68 14.83 1.73 -2.48
CA ARG A 68 13.63 1.09 -2.99
C ARG A 68 13.18 -0.02 -2.05
N LYS A 69 11.89 -0.02 -1.69
CA LYS A 69 11.26 -1.10 -0.93
C LYS A 69 9.99 -1.55 -1.66
N LEU A 70 10.20 -2.12 -2.85
CA LEU A 70 9.13 -2.60 -3.73
C LEU A 70 8.92 -4.10 -3.54
N LEU A 71 7.70 -4.49 -3.21
CA LEU A 71 7.28 -5.88 -3.19
C LEU A 71 6.96 -6.34 -4.61
N ASP A 72 7.55 -7.47 -5.02
CA ASP A 72 7.15 -8.14 -6.26
C ASP A 72 5.80 -8.83 -6.05
N VAL A 73 4.78 -8.33 -6.76
CA VAL A 73 3.40 -8.83 -6.72
C VAL A 73 3.01 -9.57 -8.00
N THR A 74 3.99 -10.02 -8.80
CA THR A 74 3.74 -10.71 -10.08
C THR A 74 2.84 -11.94 -9.89
N LYS A 75 3.05 -12.72 -8.82
CA LYS A 75 2.19 -13.86 -8.46
C LYS A 75 0.75 -13.44 -8.11
N LEU A 76 0.58 -12.33 -7.41
CA LEU A 76 -0.75 -11.83 -7.04
C LEU A 76 -1.52 -11.32 -8.26
N LYS A 77 -0.82 -10.66 -9.21
CA LYS A 77 -1.39 -10.23 -10.49
C LYS A 77 -1.77 -11.42 -11.37
N SER A 78 -0.96 -12.49 -11.42
CA SER A 78 -1.30 -13.70 -12.18
C SER A 78 -2.53 -14.42 -11.61
N LEU A 79 -2.82 -14.24 -10.32
CA LEU A 79 -4.02 -14.75 -9.66
C LEU A 79 -5.26 -13.87 -9.89
N GLY A 80 -5.21 -12.94 -10.85
CA GLY A 80 -6.32 -12.07 -11.24
C GLY A 80 -6.61 -10.93 -10.27
N TRP A 81 -5.77 -10.71 -9.26
CA TRP A 81 -5.97 -9.63 -8.30
C TRP A 81 -5.24 -8.36 -8.72
N THR A 82 -5.97 -7.24 -8.72
CA THR A 82 -5.41 -5.91 -8.93
C THR A 82 -5.91 -4.94 -7.87
N PRO A 83 -5.05 -4.08 -7.32
CA PRO A 83 -5.48 -3.08 -6.36
C PRO A 83 -6.46 -2.10 -7.02
N SER A 84 -7.64 -1.93 -6.42
CA SER A 84 -8.70 -1.07 -6.96
C SER A 84 -8.66 0.37 -6.45
N ILE A 85 -7.83 0.65 -5.45
CA ILE A 85 -7.79 1.96 -4.75
C ILE A 85 -6.42 2.58 -4.96
N SER A 86 -6.43 3.81 -5.49
CA SER A 86 -5.22 4.61 -5.69
C SER A 86 -4.65 5.11 -4.36
N LEU A 87 -3.37 5.48 -4.37
CA LEU A 87 -2.70 6.07 -3.21
C LEU A 87 -3.44 7.33 -2.72
N GLU A 88 -3.86 8.20 -3.64
CA GLU A 88 -4.59 9.43 -3.32
C GLU A 88 -5.95 9.15 -2.67
N GLN A 89 -6.71 8.20 -3.20
CA GLN A 89 -8.01 7.82 -2.63
C GLN A 89 -7.82 7.22 -1.22
N GLY A 90 -6.86 6.31 -1.06
CA GLY A 90 -6.56 5.71 0.24
C GLY A 90 -6.11 6.73 1.29
N LEU A 91 -5.29 7.71 0.90
CA LEU A 91 -4.87 8.81 1.77
C LEU A 91 -6.04 9.73 2.15
N THR A 92 -6.94 10.00 1.21
CA THR A 92 -8.14 10.83 1.46
C THR A 92 -9.06 10.18 2.47
N ASP A 93 -9.32 8.88 2.32
CA ASP A 93 -10.14 8.10 3.24
C ASP A 93 -9.49 8.06 4.64
N ALA A 94 -8.17 7.80 4.69
CA ALA A 94 -7.42 7.76 5.94
C ALA A 94 -7.42 9.11 6.68
N TYR A 95 -7.22 10.21 5.94
CA TYR A 95 -7.26 11.56 6.52
C TYR A 95 -8.66 11.94 7.00
N THR A 96 -9.69 11.55 6.26
CA THR A 96 -11.09 11.75 6.68
C THR A 96 -11.38 11.01 7.98
N TRP A 97 -11.00 9.73 8.06
CA TRP A 97 -11.13 8.96 9.30
C TRP A 97 -10.36 9.60 10.45
N PHE A 98 -9.11 10.05 10.21
CA PHE A 98 -8.29 10.72 11.23
C PHE A 98 -9.00 11.96 11.80
N LYS A 99 -9.57 12.82 10.96
CA LYS A 99 -10.31 14.02 11.40
C LYS A 99 -11.53 13.67 12.26
N THR A 100 -12.24 12.59 11.94
CA THR A 100 -13.43 12.17 12.66
C THR A 100 -13.11 11.49 14.00
N ASN A 101 -11.90 10.96 14.17
CA ASN A 101 -11.51 10.14 15.33
C ASN A 101 -10.43 10.80 16.21
N GLN A 102 -10.34 12.13 16.19
CA GLN A 102 -9.25 12.88 16.84
C GLN A 102 -9.12 12.65 18.36
N ALA A 103 -10.20 12.25 19.03
CA ALA A 103 -10.21 12.02 20.47
C ALA A 103 -9.69 10.63 20.90
N ASN A 104 -9.47 9.69 19.97
CA ASN A 104 -9.22 8.28 20.27
C ASN A 104 -7.97 7.72 19.57
N PHE A 105 -6.87 8.46 19.57
CA PHE A 105 -5.63 7.98 18.96
C PHE A 105 -4.90 6.97 19.85
N ARG A 106 -4.63 5.78 19.30
CA ARG A 106 -3.67 4.77 19.82
C ARG A 106 -3.75 4.58 21.35
N GLN A 107 -4.93 4.20 21.86
CA GLN A 107 -5.03 3.60 23.20
C GLN A 107 -4.34 2.24 23.24
#